data_AF-A0AAX0AYM5-F1
#
_entry.id   AF-A0AAX0AYM5-F1
#
_cell.length_a   1.000
_cell.length_b   1.000
_cell.length_c   1.000
_cell.angle_alpha   90.00
_cell.angle_beta   90.00
_cell.angle_gamma   90.00
#
_symmetry.space_group_name_H-M   'P 1'
#
loop_
_entity.id
_entity.type
_entity.pdbx_description
1 polymer ?
#
loop_
_entity_poly.entity_id
_entity_poly.type
_entity_poly.pdbx_seq_one_letter_code
_entity_poly.pdbx_strand_id
1 'polypeptide(L)'
;MIRKEEIKHIKYYEQLKEKFNYELNDTIDFYLYDKVVKLLYEFKSQIRIPHIDNAQDLIKYSLEFEKNSISLFLDIQGRLLGNLNDVYNNVYKIISNIIEEERRHEKMFSDLVLK
;
A
#
# COMPACT_ATOMS: atom_id res chain seq x y z
N MET A 1 21.03 -4.93 -3.99
CA MET A 1 20.30 -3.66 -4.11
C MET A 1 18.84 -3.85 -3.68
N ILE A 2 18.03 -4.65 -4.40
CA ILE A 2 16.61 -4.92 -4.09
C ILE A 2 16.38 -5.37 -2.64
N ARG A 3 17.10 -6.40 -2.15
CA ARG A 3 17.00 -6.86 -0.75
C ARG A 3 17.16 -5.75 0.29
N LYS A 4 18.00 -4.75 0.02
CA LYS A 4 18.25 -3.64 0.96
C LYS A 4 17.06 -2.68 0.99
N GLU A 5 16.40 -2.47 -0.14
CA GLU A 5 15.19 -1.66 -0.23
C GLU A 5 14.00 -2.39 0.41
N GLU A 6 13.85 -3.70 0.21
CA GLU A 6 12.84 -4.52 0.92
C GLU A 6 12.98 -4.46 2.44
N ILE A 7 14.22 -4.52 2.96
CA ILE A 7 14.47 -4.39 4.41
C ILE A 7 14.09 -2.99 4.90
N LYS A 8 14.34 -1.94 4.11
CA LYS A 8 13.89 -0.59 4.47
C LYS A 8 12.37 -0.50 4.44
N HIS A 9 11.71 -1.16 3.50
CA HIS A 9 10.27 -1.18 3.39
C HIS A 9 9.63 -1.85 4.60
N ILE A 10 10.15 -3.01 5.01
CA ILE A 10 9.73 -3.69 6.25
C ILE A 10 9.92 -2.76 7.45
N LYS A 11 11.08 -2.11 7.59
CA LYS A 11 11.35 -1.18 8.69
C LYS A 11 10.43 0.04 8.68
N TYR A 12 10.10 0.57 7.51
CA TYR A 12 9.13 1.66 7.38
C TYR A 12 7.77 1.22 7.92
N TYR A 13 7.28 0.04 7.53
CA TYR A 13 6.02 -0.49 8.04
C TYR A 13 6.05 -0.79 9.54
N GLU A 14 7.17 -1.28 10.09
CA GLU A 14 7.31 -1.47 11.53
C GLU A 14 7.27 -0.14 12.28
N GLN A 15 7.97 0.89 11.80
CA GLN A 15 7.91 2.24 12.36
C GLN A 15 6.52 2.86 12.26
N LEU A 16 5.83 2.63 11.14
CA LEU A 16 4.45 3.06 10.93
C LEU A 16 3.53 2.41 11.97
N LYS A 17 3.68 1.10 12.19
CA LYS A 17 2.93 0.33 13.18
C LYS A 17 3.16 0.84 14.61
N GLU A 18 4.41 1.13 14.97
CA GLU A 18 4.74 1.72 16.27
C GLU A 18 4.08 3.09 16.43
N LYS A 19 4.14 3.95 15.41
CA LYS A 19 3.48 5.26 15.41
C LYS A 19 1.95 5.13 15.60
N PHE A 20 1.33 4.13 14.99
CA PHE A 20 -0.12 3.88 15.10
C PHE A 20 -0.58 3.45 16.48
N ASN A 21 0.27 2.75 17.23
CA ASN A 21 -0.06 2.27 18.57
C ASN A 21 -0.30 3.42 19.57
N TYR A 22 0.10 4.65 19.22
CA TYR A 22 -0.04 5.85 20.06
C TYR A 22 -1.05 6.89 19.53
N GLU A 23 -1.42 6.87 18.24
CA GLU A 23 -2.21 7.94 17.60
C GLU A 23 -3.69 7.58 17.30
N LEU A 24 -4.07 6.29 17.33
CA LEU A 24 -5.44 5.85 17.03
C LEU A 24 -6.26 5.73 18.32
N ASN A 25 -6.84 6.86 18.76
CA ASN A 25 -7.85 6.90 19.82
C ASN A 25 -9.26 7.18 19.25
N ASP A 26 -9.47 6.83 17.99
CA ASP A 26 -10.72 7.02 17.27
C ASP A 26 -11.61 5.78 17.39
N THR A 27 -12.93 5.99 17.45
CA THR A 27 -13.91 4.91 17.42
C THR A 27 -13.85 4.21 16.06
N ILE A 28 -13.70 2.88 16.06
CA ILE A 28 -13.70 2.09 14.82
C ILE A 28 -15.10 2.14 14.20
N ASP A 29 -15.22 2.75 13.02
CA ASP A 29 -16.40 2.62 12.18
C ASP A 29 -16.42 1.20 11.57
N PHE A 30 -17.31 0.34 12.08
CA PHE A 30 -17.45 -1.04 11.62
C PHE A 30 -17.87 -1.16 10.16
N TYR A 31 -18.66 -0.21 9.63
CA TYR A 31 -19.06 -0.24 8.23
C TYR A 31 -17.89 0.01 7.29
N LEU A 32 -17.04 0.97 7.66
CA LEU A 32 -15.80 1.24 6.97
C LEU A 32 -14.82 0.06 7.11
N TYR A 33 -14.70 -0.51 8.31
CA TYR A 33 -13.87 -1.69 8.56
C TYR A 33 -14.25 -2.86 7.65
N ASP A 34 -15.53 -3.24 7.61
CA ASP A 34 -16.02 -4.36 6.79
C ASP A 34 -15.74 -4.16 5.30
N LYS A 35 -15.92 -2.91 4.81
CA LYS A 35 -15.61 -2.57 3.41
C LYS A 35 -14.13 -2.71 3.10
N VAL A 36 -13.26 -2.18 3.96
CA VAL A 36 -11.82 -2.27 3.78
C VAL A 36 -11.37 -3.73 3.84
N VAL A 37 -11.86 -4.51 4.81
CA VAL A 37 -11.57 -5.95 4.92
C VAL A 37 -11.97 -6.69 3.65
N LYS A 38 -13.16 -6.41 3.10
CA LYS A 38 -13.60 -7.02 1.84
C LYS A 38 -12.64 -6.72 0.69
N LEU A 39 -12.20 -5.47 0.53
CA LEU A 39 -11.23 -5.08 -0.50
C LEU A 39 -9.89 -5.80 -0.32
N LEU A 40 -9.40 -5.90 0.91
CA LEU A 40 -8.16 -6.62 1.22
C LEU A 40 -8.28 -8.11 0.85
N TYR A 41 -9.42 -8.74 1.14
CA TYR A 41 -9.68 -10.13 0.76
C TYR A 41 -9.75 -10.30 -0.76
N GLU A 42 -10.44 -9.42 -1.47
CA GLU A 42 -10.53 -9.43 -2.93
C GLU A 42 -9.16 -9.24 -3.56
N PHE A 43 -8.39 -8.25 -3.10
CA PHE A 43 -7.02 -8.02 -3.56
C PHE A 43 -6.12 -9.24 -3.33
N LYS A 44 -6.13 -9.80 -2.10
CA LYS A 44 -5.36 -11.00 -1.76
C LYS A 44 -5.71 -12.18 -2.67
N SER A 45 -6.98 -12.34 -3.03
CA SER A 45 -7.42 -13.43 -3.92
C SER A 45 -6.90 -13.28 -5.36
N GLN A 46 -6.52 -12.07 -5.77
CA GLN A 46 -5.98 -11.76 -7.09
C GLN A 46 -4.46 -11.91 -7.16
N ILE A 47 -3.77 -11.98 -6.01
CA ILE A 47 -2.32 -12.19 -5.97
C ILE A 47 -2.01 -13.60 -6.52
N ARG A 48 -1.34 -13.64 -7.67
CA ARG A 48 -0.85 -14.87 -8.29
C ARG A 48 0.65 -14.93 -8.15
N ILE A 49 1.17 -16.04 -7.64
CA ILE A 49 2.61 -16.30 -7.63
C ILE A 49 3.06 -16.47 -9.09
N PRO A 50 3.89 -15.57 -9.62
CA PRO A 50 4.34 -15.65 -11.00
C PRO A 50 5.38 -16.78 -11.15
N HIS A 51 5.49 -17.32 -12.36
CA HIS A 51 6.70 -18.03 -12.75
C HIS A 51 7.78 -17.00 -13.05
N ILE A 52 8.96 -17.12 -12.43
CA ILE A 52 10.06 -16.17 -12.54
C ILE A 52 11.27 -16.90 -13.12
N ASP A 53 11.59 -16.63 -14.39
CA ASP A 53 12.73 -17.24 -15.07
C ASP A 53 14.00 -16.42 -14.91
N ASN A 54 13.85 -15.10 -14.74
CA ASN A 54 14.97 -14.18 -14.60
C ASN A 54 14.63 -12.95 -13.75
N ALA A 55 15.65 -12.14 -13.47
CA ALA A 55 15.50 -10.94 -12.66
C ALA A 55 14.54 -9.89 -13.28
N GLN A 56 14.45 -9.81 -14.60
CA GLN A 56 13.53 -8.87 -15.28
C GLN A 56 12.07 -9.29 -15.10
N ASP A 57 11.77 -10.58 -15.08
CA ASP A 57 10.40 -11.07 -14.80
C ASP A 57 9.98 -10.70 -13.38
N LEU A 58 10.91 -10.82 -12.42
CA LEU A 58 10.66 -10.40 -11.04
C LEU A 58 10.40 -8.90 -10.94
N ILE A 59 11.23 -8.07 -11.59
CA ILE A 59 11.08 -6.61 -11.60
C ILE A 59 9.74 -6.21 -12.21
N LYS A 60 9.33 -6.81 -13.34
CA LYS A 60 8.04 -6.54 -13.98
C LYS A 60 6.87 -6.94 -13.10
N TYR A 61 6.94 -8.11 -12.46
CA TYR A 61 5.92 -8.53 -11.52
C TYR A 61 5.82 -7.56 -10.33
N SER A 62 6.96 -7.19 -9.73
CA SER A 62 6.99 -6.21 -8.63
C SER A 62 6.39 -4.86 -9.05
N LEU A 63 6.73 -4.35 -10.24
CA LEU A 63 6.16 -3.11 -10.76
C LEU A 63 4.62 -3.17 -10.88
N GLU A 64 4.09 -4.24 -11.45
CA GLU A 64 2.64 -4.43 -11.56
C GLU A 64 1.98 -4.62 -10.18
N PHE A 65 2.65 -5.30 -9.26
CA PHE A 65 2.20 -5.43 -7.88
C PHE A 65 2.09 -4.07 -7.20
N GLU A 66 3.08 -3.18 -7.34
CA GLU A 66 3.01 -1.83 -6.75
C GLU A 66 1.85 -1.01 -7.32
N LYS A 67 1.62 -1.05 -8.64
CA LYS A 67 0.49 -0.36 -9.27
C LYS A 67 -0.87 -0.85 -8.74
N ASN A 68 -0.99 -2.16 -8.56
CA ASN A 68 -2.20 -2.77 -8.00
C ASN A 68 -2.39 -2.36 -6.53
N SER A 69 -1.32 -2.33 -5.72
CA SER A 69 -1.34 -1.85 -4.33
C SER A 69 -1.77 -0.38 -4.24
N ILE A 70 -1.21 0.50 -5.08
CA ILE A 70 -1.60 1.92 -5.16
C ILE A 70 -3.10 2.04 -5.48
N SER A 71 -3.60 1.24 -6.42
CA SER A 71 -5.02 1.25 -6.81
C SER A 71 -5.94 0.85 -5.64
N LEU A 72 -5.55 -0.18 -4.89
CA LEU A 72 -6.26 -0.60 -3.68
C LEU A 72 -6.30 0.52 -2.63
N PHE A 73 -5.15 1.14 -2.35
CA PHE A 73 -5.08 2.20 -1.34
C PHE A 73 -5.85 3.45 -1.75
N LEU A 74 -5.90 3.79 -3.05
CA LEU A 74 -6.76 4.85 -3.56
C LEU A 74 -8.25 4.53 -3.39
N ASP A 75 -8.68 3.28 -3.61
CA ASP A 75 -10.08 2.89 -3.37
C ASP A 75 -10.42 2.95 -1.86
N ILE A 76 -9.54 2.44 -1.00
CA ILE A 76 -9.68 2.58 0.46
C ILE A 76 -9.79 4.06 0.84
N GLN A 77 -8.87 4.90 0.34
CA GLN A 77 -8.86 6.33 0.61
C GLN A 77 -10.15 7.03 0.15
N GLY A 78 -10.66 6.69 -1.03
CA GLY A 78 -11.92 7.23 -1.55
C GLY A 78 -13.12 6.86 -0.67
N ARG A 79 -13.13 5.65 -0.10
CA ARG A 79 -14.19 5.18 0.79
C ARG A 79 -14.12 5.78 2.20
N LEU A 80 -12.97 6.32 2.59
CA LEU A 80 -12.81 7.08 3.84
C LEU A 80 -13.46 8.47 3.77
N LEU A 81 -13.77 8.98 2.58
CA LEU A 81 -14.38 10.29 2.38
C LEU A 81 -15.91 10.20 2.44
N GLY A 82 -16.51 10.57 3.57
CA GLY A 82 -17.94 10.85 3.70
C GLY A 82 -18.27 12.35 3.56
N ASN A 83 -17.32 13.23 3.86
CA ASN A 83 -17.40 14.69 3.70
C ASN A 83 -16.00 15.30 3.44
N LEU A 84 -15.95 16.57 3.04
CA LEU A 84 -14.69 17.26 2.69
C LEU A 84 -13.68 17.38 3.84
N ASN A 85 -14.12 17.34 5.10
CA ASN A 85 -13.22 17.45 6.26
C ASN A 85 -12.52 16.12 6.59
N ASP A 86 -12.97 15.00 6.02
CA ASP A 86 -12.39 13.68 6.30
C ASP A 86 -10.94 13.56 5.78
N VAL A 87 -10.54 14.42 4.84
CA VAL A 87 -9.12 14.57 4.40
C VAL A 87 -8.18 14.94 5.54
N TYR A 88 -8.68 15.55 6.61
CA TYR A 88 -7.90 15.92 7.78
C TYR A 88 -7.83 14.83 8.84
N ASN A 89 -8.62 13.75 8.71
CA ASN A 89 -8.60 12.65 9.66
C ASN A 89 -7.25 11.91 9.59
N ASN A 90 -6.87 11.27 10.70
CA ASN A 90 -5.56 10.61 10.78
C ASN A 90 -5.46 9.42 9.82
N VAL A 91 -6.52 8.61 9.70
CA VAL A 91 -6.55 7.44 8.80
C VAL A 91 -6.29 7.82 7.34
N TYR A 92 -6.88 8.91 6.86
CA TYR A 92 -6.72 9.43 5.50
C TYR A 92 -5.30 9.90 5.23
N LYS A 93 -4.70 10.63 6.19
CA LYS A 93 -3.30 11.08 6.11
C LYS A 93 -2.35 9.88 6.10
N ILE A 94 -2.66 8.85 6.87
CA ILE A 94 -1.89 7.62 6.94
C ILE A 94 -1.93 6.89 5.59
N ILE A 95 -3.12 6.66 5.04
CA ILE A 95 -3.27 6.03 3.72
C ILE A 95 -2.58 6.88 2.64
N SER A 96 -2.65 8.21 2.73
CA SER A 96 -1.90 9.11 1.82
C SER A 96 -0.39 8.85 1.87
N ASN A 97 0.18 8.71 3.06
CA ASN A 97 1.62 8.46 3.22
C ASN A 97 2.02 7.10 2.65
N ILE A 98 1.19 6.07 2.83
CA ILE A 98 1.41 4.74 2.24
C ILE A 98 1.41 4.84 0.70
N ILE A 99 0.40 5.51 0.12
CA ILE A 99 0.34 5.73 -1.34
C ILE A 99 1.60 6.41 -1.87
N GLU A 100 2.12 7.42 -1.16
CA GLU A 100 3.33 8.11 -1.58
C GLU A 100 4.60 7.24 -1.51
N GLU A 101 4.72 6.35 -0.51
CA GLU A 101 5.84 5.40 -0.49
C GLU A 101 5.70 4.34 -1.61
N GLU A 102 4.51 3.81 -1.87
CA GLU A 102 4.33 2.85 -2.97
C GLU A 102 4.59 3.47 -4.34
N ARG A 103 4.26 4.75 -4.55
CA ARG A 103 4.66 5.50 -5.76
C ARG A 103 6.17 5.62 -5.92
N ARG A 104 6.92 5.73 -4.81
CA ARG A 104 8.40 5.73 -4.86
C ARG A 104 8.93 4.36 -5.27
N HIS A 105 8.35 3.27 -4.75
CA HIS A 105 8.71 1.91 -5.15
C HIS A 105 8.35 1.62 -6.61
N GLU A 106 7.14 1.99 -7.05
CA GLU A 106 6.71 1.90 -8.44
C GLU A 106 7.72 2.57 -9.37
N LYS A 107 8.10 3.82 -9.06
CA LYS A 107 9.09 4.56 -9.83
C LYS A 107 10.45 3.85 -9.84
N MET A 108 10.92 3.37 -8.70
CA MET A 108 12.18 2.62 -8.60
C MET A 108 12.17 1.38 -9.50
N PHE A 109 11.10 0.58 -9.49
CA PHE A 109 11.00 -0.60 -10.34
C PHE A 109 10.86 -0.23 -11.82
N SER A 110 10.10 0.82 -12.15
CA SER A 110 9.97 1.34 -13.51
C SER A 110 11.33 1.74 -14.11
N ASP A 111 12.15 2.44 -13.33
CA ASP A 111 13.52 2.84 -13.73
C ASP A 111 14.46 1.63 -13.94
N LEU A 112 14.16 0.48 -13.35
CA LEU A 112 14.91 -0.78 -13.52
C LEU A 112 14.44 -1.61 -14.73
N VAL A 113 13.19 -1.47 -15.17
CA VAL A 113 12.67 -2.13 -16.39
C VAL A 113 13.26 -1.51 -17.66
N LEU A 114 13.57 -0.21 -17.64
CA LEU A 114 14.11 0.55 -18.77
C LEU A 114 15.63 0.41 -18.98
N LYS A 115 16.30 -0.43 -18.17
CA LYS A 115 17.74 -0.72 -18.25
C LYS A 115 18.00 -2.17 -18.63
#